data_AF-A0A368WEC7-F1
#
_entry.id   AF-A0A368WEC7-F1
#
_cell.length_a   1.000
_cell.length_b   1.000
_cell.length_c   1.000
_cell.angle_alpha   90.00
_cell.angle_beta   90.00
_cell.angle_gamma   90.00
#
_symmetry.space_group_name_H-M   'P 1'
#
loop_
_entity.id
_entity.type
_entity.pdbx_description
1 polymer ?
#
loop_
_entity_poly.entity_id
_entity_poly.type
_entity_poly.pdbx_seq_one_letter_code
_entity_poly.pdbx_strand_id
1 'polypeptide(L)' 'MSKKRFTEEEREKMSKNRYVLRVSDKAITYADKFKRYS' A
#
# COMPACT_ATOMS: atom_id res chain seq x y z
N MET A 1 6.11 -20.45 7.79
CA MET A 1 6.19 -19.07 7.25
C MET A 1 5.03 -18.26 7.82
N SER A 2 5.29 -17.40 8.80
CA SER A 2 4.25 -16.51 9.33
C SER A 2 3.87 -15.51 8.24
N LYS A 3 2.60 -15.48 7.84
CA LYS A 3 2.08 -14.51 6.88
C LYS A 3 2.01 -13.16 7.61
N LYS A 4 3.08 -12.35 7.53
CA LYS A 4 3.08 -10.99 8.08
C LYS A 4 1.91 -10.23 7.45
N ARG A 5 0.93 -9.87 8.28
CA ARG A 5 -0.19 -9.01 7.90
C ARG A 5 0.10 -7.61 8.39
N PHE A 6 -0.39 -6.62 7.65
CA PHE A 6 -0.28 -5.23 8.08
C PHE A 6 -1.18 -4.99 9.28
N THR A 7 -0.64 -4.40 10.33
CA THR A 7 -1.42 -3.96 11.49
C THR A 7 -2.34 -2.80 11.09
N GLU A 8 -3.30 -2.46 11.93
CA GLU A 8 -4.20 -1.33 11.67
C GLU A 8 -3.44 0.00 11.60
N GLU A 9 -2.48 0.22 12.51
CA GLU A 9 -1.59 1.38 12.52
C GLU A 9 -0.75 1.52 11.24
N GLU A 10 -0.19 0.40 10.75
CA GLU A 10 0.56 0.38 9.49
C GLU A 10 -0.35 0.74 8.31
N ARG A 11 -1.58 0.24 8.31
CA ARG A 11 -2.55 0.51 7.24
C ARG A 11 -3.01 1.97 7.25
N GLU A 12 -3.24 2.56 8.42
CA GLU A 12 -3.56 3.99 8.55
C GLU A 12 -2.39 4.90 8.14
N LYS A 13 -1.17 4.52 8.50
CA LYS A 13 0.02 5.28 8.09
C LYS A 13 0.18 5.26 6.57
N MET A 14 -0.11 4.12 5.93
CA MET A 14 -0.02 3.98 4.48
C MET A 14 -1.21 4.56 3.72
N SER A 15 -2.41 4.60 4.31
CA SER A 15 -3.57 5.26 3.68
C SER A 15 -3.40 6.79 3.57
N LYS A 16 -2.58 7.39 4.45
CA LYS A 16 -2.19 8.80 4.37
C LYS A 16 -1.19 9.10 3.24
N ASN A 17 -0.60 8.08 2.61
CA ASN A 17 0.34 8.28 1.52
C ASN A 17 -0.40 8.56 0.20
N ARG A 18 -0.14 9.73 -0.41
CA ARG A 18 -0.75 10.18 -1.67
C ARG A 18 -0.54 9.22 -2.86
N TYR A 19 0.48 8.37 -2.79
CA TYR A 19 0.78 7.38 -3.83
C TYR A 19 0.13 6.03 -3.59
N VAL A 20 -0.56 5.84 -2.47
CA VAL A 20 -1.27 4.60 -2.16
C VAL A 20 -2.72 4.73 -2.61
N LEU A 21 -3.15 3.79 -3.47
CA LEU A 21 -4.54 3.70 -3.91
C LEU A 21 -5.39 2.88 -2.95
N ARG A 22 -4.84 1.78 -2.44
CA ARG A 22 -5.57 0.85 -1.58
C ARG A 22 -4.63 0.14 -0.64
N VAL A 23 -5.08 -0.05 0.59
CA VAL A 23 -4.37 -0.86 1.59
C VAL A 23 -5.27 -2.00 2.04
N SER A 24 -4.72 -3.21 2.06
CA SER A 24 -5.37 -4.41 2.59
C SER A 24 -4.51 -5.03 3.70
N ASP A 25 -5.02 -6.03 4.40
CA ASP A 25 -4.28 -6.77 5.43
C ASP A 25 -3.05 -7.50 4.87
N LYS A 26 -3.01 -7.75 3.56
CA LYS A 26 -1.98 -8.57 2.89
C LYS A 26 -1.17 -7.83 1.83
N ALA A 27 -1.66 -6.71 1.31
CA ALA A 27 -1.06 -6.00 0.19
C ALA A 27 -1.37 -4.50 0.17
N ILE A 28 -0.47 -3.71 -0.42
CA ILE A 28 -0.64 -2.29 -0.70
C ILE A 28 -0.64 -2.10 -2.21
N THR A 29 -1.66 -1.43 -2.74
CA THR A 29 -1.75 -1.05 -4.14
C THR A 29 -1.31 0.40 -4.28
N TYR A 30 -0.24 0.63 -5.03
CA TYR A 30 0.26 1.96 -5.35
C TYR A 30 -0.38 2.50 -6.63
N ALA A 31 -0.45 3.82 -6.74
CA ALA A 31 -0.90 4.50 -7.95
C ALA A 31 0.10 4.25 -9.08
N ASP A 32 -0.37 3.67 -10.18
CA ASP A 32 0.40 3.35 -11.40
C ASP A 32 0.81 4.60 -12.20
N LYS A 33 0.99 5.75 -11.52
CA LYS A 33 1.54 6.97 -12.12
C LYS A 33 3.05 6.87 -12.37
N PHE A 34 3.67 5.71 -12.09
CA PHE A 34 5.10 5.47 -12.28
C PHE A 34 5.49 5.10 -13.72
N LYS A 35 4.53 4.85 -14.61
CA LYS A 35 4.79 4.57 -16.05
C LYS A 35 4.36 5.72 -16.95
N ARG A 36 5.12 6.80 -16.91
CA ARG A 36 5.36 7.71 -18.05
C ARG A 36 6.85 7.98 -17.94
N TYR A 37 7.76 7.29 -18.63
CA TYR A 37 7.97 7.22 -20.07
C TYR A 37 8.81 5.96 -20.35
N SER A 38 8.44 5.17 -21.36
CA SER A 38 9.33 4.24 -22.06
C SER A 38 9.29 4.56 -23.54
#